data_AF-A0A1V5QBD4-F1
#
_entry.id   AF-A0A1V5QBD4-F1
#
_cell.length_a   1.000
_cell.length_b   1.000
_cell.length_c   1.000
_cell.angle_alpha   90.00
_cell.angle_beta   90.00
_cell.angle_gamma   90.00
#
_symmetry.space_group_name_H-M   'P 1'
#
loop_
_entity.id
_entity.type
_entity.pdbx_description
1 polymer ?
#
loop_
_entity_poly.entity_id
_entity_poly.type
_entity_poly.pdbx_seq_one_letter_code
_entity_poly.pdbx_strand_id
1 'polypeptide(L)'
;MYKKRKKTLDDPKGFIAGLIYNEGMHLKQNKAFINSESDTVKFFKNNKNKKSGDLYRSFLKKMIDYWEENGYKVECDIEKMLGVGRAAGMMFVNSEIIGEDQFPEIYKVFCEAETDKFFKCKKTGKRRND
;
A
#
# COMPACT_ATOMS: atom_id res chain seq x y z
N MET A 1 10.17 10.56 -16.72
CA MET A 1 8.97 10.76 -15.87
C MET A 1 7.65 10.29 -16.52
N TYR A 2 7.45 10.42 -17.84
CA TYR A 2 6.18 10.09 -18.52
C TYR A 2 5.87 8.58 -18.70
N LYS A 3 6.88 7.70 -18.78
CA LYS A 3 6.67 6.24 -18.98
C LYS A 3 6.03 5.51 -17.80
N LYS A 4 6.11 6.06 -16.57
CA LYS A 4 5.51 5.43 -15.36
C LYS A 4 4.01 5.78 -15.18
N ARG A 5 3.54 6.91 -15.72
CA ARG A 5 2.12 7.35 -15.58
C ARG A 5 1.12 6.48 -16.35
N LYS A 6 1.56 5.87 -17.47
CA LYS A 6 0.68 5.00 -18.26
C LYS A 6 0.38 3.68 -17.50
N LYS A 7 1.42 3.09 -16.89
CA LYS A 7 1.29 1.89 -16.04
C LYS A 7 0.41 2.11 -14.81
N THR A 8 0.46 3.28 -14.16
CA THR A 8 -0.42 3.62 -13.04
C THR A 8 -1.88 3.74 -13.45
N LEU A 9 -2.16 4.15 -14.69
CA LEU A 9 -3.51 4.36 -15.21
C LEU A 9 -4.17 3.07 -15.67
N ASP A 10 -3.42 2.15 -16.27
CA ASP A 10 -3.98 0.95 -16.89
C ASP A 10 -4.28 -0.16 -15.86
N ASP A 11 -3.58 -0.17 -14.72
CA ASP A 11 -3.83 -1.09 -13.60
C ASP A 11 -3.65 -0.40 -12.23
N PRO A 12 -4.68 0.36 -11.76
CA PRO A 12 -4.65 1.04 -10.47
C PRO A 12 -4.42 0.09 -9.28
N LYS A 13 -4.97 -1.12 -9.37
CA LYS A 13 -4.93 -2.12 -8.31
C LYS A 13 -3.54 -2.75 -8.21
N GLY A 14 -2.99 -3.23 -9.32
CA GLY A 14 -1.63 -3.74 -9.36
C GLY A 14 -0.59 -2.67 -9.04
N PHE A 15 -0.87 -1.40 -9.36
CA PHE A 15 -0.03 -0.29 -8.91
C PHE A 15 0.00 -0.16 -7.38
N ILE A 16 -1.15 -0.17 -6.70
CA ILE A 16 -1.19 -0.08 -5.23
C ILE A 16 -0.52 -1.29 -4.57
N ALA A 17 -0.85 -2.51 -5.00
CA ALA A 17 -0.25 -3.72 -4.45
C ALA A 17 1.28 -3.71 -4.64
N GLY A 18 1.73 -3.34 -5.85
CA GLY A 18 3.15 -3.23 -6.17
C GLY A 18 3.85 -2.10 -5.40
N LEU A 19 3.18 -0.98 -5.16
CA LEU A 19 3.74 0.12 -4.36
C LEU A 19 3.96 -0.34 -2.92
N ILE A 20 2.95 -0.94 -2.28
CA ILE A 20 3.06 -1.45 -0.90
C ILE A 20 4.18 -2.48 -0.81
N TYR A 21 4.22 -3.43 -1.76
CA TYR A 21 5.25 -4.46 -1.81
C TYR A 21 6.67 -3.86 -1.92
N ASN A 22 6.90 -3.00 -2.90
CA ASN A 22 8.24 -2.48 -3.19
C ASN A 22 8.74 -1.54 -2.08
N GLU A 23 7.90 -0.62 -1.60
CA GLU A 23 8.27 0.28 -0.52
C GLU A 23 8.57 -0.48 0.75
N GLY A 24 7.75 -1.48 1.06
CA GLY A 24 7.94 -2.31 2.22
C GLY A 24 9.22 -3.15 2.15
N MET A 25 9.52 -3.78 1.01
CA MET A 25 10.80 -4.50 0.82
C MET A 25 12.02 -3.57 0.89
N HIS A 26 11.90 -2.33 0.38
CA HIS A 26 12.93 -1.32 0.51
C HIS A 26 13.17 -0.92 1.98
N LEU A 27 12.11 -0.79 2.78
CA LEU A 27 12.21 -0.54 4.23
C LEU A 27 12.88 -1.72 4.97
N LYS A 28 12.58 -2.96 4.58
CA LYS A 28 13.25 -4.18 5.09
C LYS A 28 14.76 -4.13 4.82
N GLN A 29 15.15 -3.93 3.57
CA GLN A 29 16.56 -3.93 3.14
C GLN A 29 17.39 -2.86 3.84
N ASN A 30 16.80 -1.68 4.08
CA ASN A 30 17.45 -0.59 4.77
C ASN A 30 17.53 -0.76 6.29
N LYS A 31 17.03 -1.89 6.84
CA LYS A 31 16.94 -2.13 8.28
C LYS A 31 16.29 -0.94 9.02
N ALA A 32 15.29 -0.32 8.40
CA ALA A 32 14.61 0.85 8.97
C ALA A 32 13.97 0.55 10.34
N PHE A 33 13.76 -0.74 10.62
CA PHE A 33 13.23 -1.27 11.86
C PHE A 33 14.08 -2.47 12.28
N ILE A 34 15.07 -2.25 13.16
CA ILE A 34 15.84 -3.33 13.80
C ILE A 34 15.14 -3.68 15.11
N ASN A 35 14.75 -4.94 15.26
CA ASN A 35 14.10 -5.45 16.48
C ASN A 35 15.06 -5.38 17.68
N SER A 36 14.91 -4.35 18.50
CA SER A 36 14.60 -4.65 19.89
C SER A 36 13.08 -4.58 19.98
N GLU A 37 12.41 -5.61 20.51
CA GLU A 37 10.95 -5.84 20.49
C GLU A 37 10.08 -4.64 20.98
N SER A 38 10.72 -3.58 21.45
CA SER A 38 10.17 -2.32 21.90
C SER A 38 9.96 -1.30 20.77
N ASP A 39 10.88 -1.13 19.83
CA ASP A 39 11.01 0.17 19.13
C ASP A 39 10.11 0.29 17.91
N THR A 40 9.86 -0.79 17.18
CA THR A 40 8.89 -0.79 16.08
C THR A 40 7.47 -0.74 16.60
N VAL A 41 7.18 -1.51 17.66
CA VAL A 41 5.89 -1.46 18.35
C VAL A 41 5.68 -0.07 18.95
N LYS A 42 6.69 0.55 19.57
CA LYS A 42 6.65 1.96 20.01
C LYS A 42 6.51 2.91 18.83
N PHE A 43 7.20 2.72 17.72
CA PHE A 43 7.07 3.56 16.53
C PHE A 43 5.63 3.55 16.03
N PHE A 44 5.00 2.38 15.86
CA PHE A 44 3.62 2.30 15.40
C PHE A 44 2.58 2.68 16.48
N LYS A 45 2.84 2.41 17.77
CA LYS A 45 2.00 2.88 18.88
C LYS A 45 2.07 4.40 19.06
N ASN A 46 3.26 4.99 18.96
CA ASN A 46 3.51 6.43 19.08
C ASN A 46 3.15 7.18 17.79
N ASN A 47 3.34 6.59 16.60
CA ASN A 47 2.83 7.10 15.32
C ASN A 47 1.36 6.78 15.06
N LYS A 48 0.59 6.40 16.11
CA LYS A 48 -0.82 6.83 16.14
C LYS A 48 -0.94 8.36 16.07
N ASN A 49 0.14 9.10 16.30
CA ASN A 49 0.25 10.54 16.06
C ASN A 49 0.10 10.90 14.57
N LYS A 50 -1.13 11.28 14.20
CA LYS A 50 -1.61 12.08 13.04
C LYS A 50 -0.65 12.28 11.84
N LYS A 51 0.54 12.89 12.00
CA LYS A 51 1.38 13.39 10.88
C LYS A 51 1.76 12.37 9.79
N SER A 52 2.23 11.18 10.13
CA SER A 52 2.65 10.19 9.10
C SER A 52 1.45 9.50 8.45
N GLY A 53 0.43 9.15 9.25
CA GLY A 53 -0.85 8.65 8.73
C GLY A 53 -1.54 9.65 7.80
N ASP A 54 -1.42 10.96 8.10
CA ASP A 54 -1.98 12.04 7.28
C ASP A 54 -1.25 12.19 5.92
N LEU A 55 0.05 11.96 5.88
CA LEU A 55 0.83 11.91 4.62
C LEU A 55 0.38 10.76 3.72
N TYR A 56 0.31 9.53 4.25
CA TYR A 56 -0.14 8.36 3.49
C TYR A 56 -1.61 8.48 3.07
N ARG A 57 -2.46 9.02 3.94
CA ARG A 57 -3.85 9.37 3.61
C ARG A 57 -3.92 10.36 2.46
N SER A 58 -3.17 11.46 2.53
CA SER A 58 -3.15 12.49 1.49
C SER A 58 -2.67 11.92 0.16
N PHE A 59 -1.64 11.08 0.19
CA PHE A 59 -1.13 10.39 -0.99
C PHE A 59 -2.20 9.47 -1.61
N LEU A 60 -2.83 8.60 -0.81
CA LEU A 60 -3.89 7.71 -1.28
C LEU A 60 -5.07 8.49 -1.89
N LYS A 61 -5.49 9.59 -1.27
CA LYS A 61 -6.51 10.48 -1.82
C LYS A 61 -6.13 11.05 -3.18
N LYS A 62 -4.93 11.61 -3.31
CA LYS A 62 -4.45 12.15 -4.60
C LYS A 62 -4.42 11.10 -5.71
N MET A 63 -4.10 9.85 -5.37
CA MET A 63 -4.12 8.75 -6.33
C MET A 63 -5.56 8.37 -6.73
N ILE A 64 -6.47 8.30 -5.76
CA ILE A 64 -7.90 8.08 -6.00
C ILE A 64 -8.45 9.17 -6.92
N ASP A 65 -8.25 10.44 -6.56
CA ASP A 65 -8.70 11.59 -7.35
C ASP A 65 -8.17 11.51 -8.78
N TYR A 66 -6.87 11.22 -8.95
CA TYR A 66 -6.25 11.05 -10.26
C TYR A 66 -6.92 9.94 -11.10
N TRP A 67 -7.26 8.80 -10.50
CA TRP A 67 -7.95 7.73 -11.24
C TRP A 67 -9.39 8.10 -11.57
N GLU A 68 -10.11 8.74 -10.65
CA GLU A 68 -11.48 9.18 -10.88
C GLU A 68 -11.56 10.23 -12.00
N GLU A 69 -10.64 11.20 -12.02
CA GLU A 69 -10.47 12.17 -13.11
C GLU A 69 -10.21 11.49 -14.47
N ASN A 70 -9.64 10.29 -14.47
CA ASN A 70 -9.32 9.53 -15.67
C ASN A 70 -10.34 8.42 -16.00
N GLY A 71 -11.56 8.55 -15.49
CA GLY A 71 -12.67 7.65 -15.86
C GLY A 71 -12.63 6.31 -15.15
N TYR A 72 -12.18 6.30 -13.89
CA TYR A 72 -12.38 5.17 -12.99
C TYR A 72 -13.42 5.53 -11.93
N LYS A 73 -14.11 4.52 -11.42
CA LYS A 73 -14.83 4.57 -10.15
C LYS A 73 -13.98 3.83 -9.13
N VAL A 74 -13.58 4.50 -8.06
CA VAL A 74 -12.73 3.92 -7.03
C VAL A 74 -13.52 3.79 -5.73
N GLU A 75 -13.46 2.62 -5.12
CA GLU A 75 -14.01 2.37 -3.78
C GLU A 75 -12.84 1.93 -2.90
N CYS A 76 -12.40 2.80 -1.99
CA CYS A 76 -11.23 2.57 -1.14
C CYS A 76 -11.56 2.87 0.32
N ASP A 77 -11.36 1.87 1.19
CA ASP A 77 -11.38 2.06 2.64
C ASP A 77 -10.00 2.51 3.13
N ILE A 78 -9.80 3.83 3.17
CA ILE A 78 -8.50 4.43 3.47
C ILE A 78 -8.00 4.02 4.87
N GLU A 79 -8.87 3.92 5.88
CA GLU A 79 -8.44 3.51 7.23
C GLU A 79 -7.92 2.08 7.25
N LYS A 80 -8.62 1.18 6.55
CA LYS A 80 -8.17 -0.21 6.44
C LYS A 80 -6.89 -0.33 5.64
N MET A 81 -6.71 0.44 4.56
CA MET A 81 -5.44 0.50 3.81
C MET A 81 -4.28 1.02 4.67
N LEU A 82 -4.51 2.02 5.53
CA LEU A 82 -3.51 2.45 6.51
C LEU A 82 -3.22 1.34 7.55
N GLY A 83 -4.25 0.58 7.93
CA GLY A 83 -4.10 -0.63 8.75
C GLY A 83 -3.21 -1.69 8.11
N VAL A 84 -3.39 -1.95 6.80
CA VAL A 84 -2.54 -2.85 6.00
C VAL A 84 -1.09 -2.40 6.04
N GLY A 85 -0.82 -1.10 5.91
CA GLY A 85 0.54 -0.56 6.04
C GLY A 85 1.19 -0.84 7.41
N ARG A 86 0.41 -0.76 8.50
CA ARG A 86 0.90 -1.11 9.85
C ARG A 86 1.16 -2.61 10.00
N ALA A 87 0.26 -3.45 9.47
CA ALA A 87 0.41 -4.90 9.47
C ALA A 87 1.64 -5.33 8.65
N ALA A 88 1.85 -4.73 7.47
CA ALA A 88 3.06 -4.88 6.69
C ALA A 88 4.32 -4.53 7.51
N GLY A 89 4.29 -3.39 8.22
CA GLY A 89 5.33 -3.00 9.18
C GLY A 89 5.68 -4.11 10.18
N MET A 90 4.66 -4.76 10.75
CA MET A 90 4.85 -5.88 11.69
C MET A 90 5.39 -7.15 11.02
N MET A 91 4.98 -7.43 9.78
CA MET A 91 5.52 -8.56 9.01
C MET A 91 7.02 -8.37 8.75
N PHE A 92 7.47 -7.16 8.38
CA PHE A 92 8.88 -6.89 8.11
C PHE A 92 9.79 -7.16 9.28
N VAL A 93 9.40 -6.65 10.45
CA VAL A 93 10.24 -6.79 11.65
C VAL A 93 10.31 -8.23 12.12
N ASN A 94 9.31 -9.05 11.78
CA ASN A 94 9.30 -10.48 12.10
C ASN A 94 9.68 -11.35 10.91
N SER A 95 10.34 -10.79 9.88
CA SER A 95 10.68 -11.54 8.67
C SER A 95 11.63 -12.72 8.92
N GLU A 96 12.53 -12.61 9.89
CA GLU A 96 13.39 -13.73 10.33
C GLU A 96 12.56 -14.89 10.92
N ILE A 97 11.53 -14.58 11.72
CA ILE A 97 10.61 -15.58 12.30
C ILE A 97 9.75 -16.23 11.22
N ILE A 98 9.33 -15.45 10.22
CA ILE A 98 8.55 -15.93 9.07
C ILE A 98 9.41 -16.80 8.13
N GLY A 99 10.73 -16.60 8.13
CA GLY A 99 11.67 -17.23 7.21
C GLY A 99 12.10 -16.26 6.12
N GLU A 100 13.37 -15.87 6.10
CA GLU A 100 13.87 -14.80 5.22
C GLU A 100 13.67 -15.09 3.73
N ASP A 101 13.83 -16.35 3.32
CA ASP A 101 13.68 -16.79 1.93
C ASP A 101 12.21 -16.87 1.50
N GLN A 102 11.31 -17.14 2.45
CA GLN A 102 9.86 -17.28 2.20
C GLN A 102 9.15 -15.93 2.28
N PHE A 103 9.69 -15.02 3.07
CA PHE A 103 9.09 -13.72 3.37
C PHE A 103 8.67 -12.91 2.13
N PRO A 104 9.50 -12.78 1.06
CA PRO A 104 9.12 -11.97 -0.11
C PRO A 104 7.84 -12.48 -0.78
N GLU A 105 7.69 -13.80 -0.91
CA GLU A 105 6.50 -14.40 -1.52
C GLU A 105 5.27 -14.23 -0.64
N ILE A 106 5.39 -14.55 0.65
CA ILE A 106 4.30 -14.39 1.63
C ILE A 106 3.84 -12.92 1.69
N TYR A 107 4.79 -11.99 1.72
CA TYR A 107 4.49 -10.57 1.79
C TYR A 107 3.83 -10.06 0.51
N LYS A 108 4.25 -10.54 -0.66
CA LYS A 108 3.58 -10.23 -1.93
C LYS A 108 2.13 -10.69 -1.94
N VAL A 109 1.86 -11.93 -1.53
CA VAL A 109 0.49 -12.48 -1.43
C VAL A 109 -0.35 -11.66 -0.47
N PHE A 110 0.21 -11.25 0.67
CA PHE A 110 -0.46 -10.36 1.61
C PHE A 110 -0.84 -9.02 0.97
N CYS A 111 0.10 -8.35 0.28
CA CYS A 111 -0.17 -7.07 -0.38
C CYS A 111 -1.27 -7.17 -1.44
N GLU A 112 -1.26 -8.22 -2.24
CA GLU A 112 -2.28 -8.48 -3.27
C GLU A 112 -3.64 -8.72 -2.60
N ALA A 113 -3.74 -9.65 -1.66
CA ALA A 113 -5.00 -10.01 -0.99
C ALA A 113 -5.65 -8.83 -0.25
N GLU A 114 -4.88 -8.03 0.47
CA GLU A 114 -5.42 -6.88 1.21
C GLU A 114 -5.85 -5.75 0.28
N THR A 115 -5.09 -5.52 -0.81
CA THR A 115 -5.47 -4.55 -1.84
C THR A 115 -6.76 -4.98 -2.53
N ASP A 116 -6.90 -6.26 -2.90
CA ASP A 116 -8.13 -6.85 -3.46
C ASP A 116 -9.36 -6.57 -2.59
N LYS A 117 -9.19 -6.64 -1.28
CA LYS A 117 -10.26 -6.53 -0.30
C LYS A 117 -10.68 -5.09 -0.04
N PHE A 118 -9.73 -4.17 0.07
CA PHE A 118 -9.97 -2.80 0.54
C PHE A 118 -9.85 -1.72 -0.53
N PHE A 119 -9.41 -2.09 -1.73
CA PHE A 119 -9.32 -1.19 -2.88
C PHE A 119 -9.97 -1.83 -4.10
N LYS A 120 -11.08 -1.25 -4.55
CA LYS A 120 -11.75 -1.63 -5.79
C LYS A 120 -11.66 -0.49 -6.78
N CYS A 121 -11.37 -0.81 -8.02
CA CYS A 121 -11.29 0.16 -9.09
C CYS A 121 -11.93 -0.42 -10.34
N LYS A 122 -12.87 0.32 -10.95
CA LYS A 122 -13.55 -0.10 -12.19
C LYS A 122 -13.51 1.05 -13.17
N LYS A 123 -13.04 0.79 -14.39
CA LYS A 123 -13.10 1.78 -15.47
C LYS A 123 -14.56 2.08 -15.79
N THR A 124 -14.97 3.34 -15.65
CA THR A 124 -16.27 3.78 -16.12
C THR A 124 -16.17 3.90 -17.63
N GLY A 125 -16.79 2.97 -18.35
CA GLY A 125 -16.91 3.11 -19.79
C GLY A 125 -17.55 4.47 -20.09
N LYS A 126 -17.00 5.23 -21.04
CA LYS A 126 -17.70 6.38 -21.62
C LYS A 126 -19.13 5.92 -21.89
N ARG A 127 -20.14 6.55 -21.27
CA ARG A 127 -21.49 6.47 -21.79
C ARG A 127 -21.39 6.91 -23.24
N ARG A 128 -21.59 5.98 -24.17
CA ARG A 128 -21.99 6.35 -25.52
C ARG A 128 -23.32 7.06 -25.32
N ASN A 129 -23.28 8.39 -25.40
CA ASN A 129 -24.48 9.14 -25.72
C ASN A 129 -24.72 8.84 -27.19
N ASP A 130 -25.57 7.85 -27.42
CA ASP A 130 -26.28 7.68 -28.69
C ASP A 130 -27.56 8.53 -28.59
#